data_AF-A0A971NVJ5-F1
#
_entry.id   AF-A0A971NVJ5-F1
#
_cell.length_a   1.000
_cell.length_b   1.000
_cell.length_c   1.000
_cell.angle_alpha   90.00
_cell.angle_beta   90.00
_cell.angle_gamma   90.00
#
_symmetry.space_group_name_H-M   'P 1'
#
loop_
_entity.id
_entity.type
_entity.pdbx_description
1 polymer ?
#
loop_
_entity_poly.entity_id
_entity_poly.type
_entity_poly.pdbx_seq_one_letter_code
_entity_poly.pdbx_strand_id
1 'polypeptide(L)'
;MTTELVSIPTLILSVFAIFILLLIVFALISRVRKNHRVFDQIAPSQIAYPFPSTASYPRVSIEFIDSVRAQTLVKSAYADWLAKLILPDQEPGQAFVRMGVEKNFLRYQVTSTSFGQALGMFFALVMAGSDLNAHQRFERLLAFCLSHPASDQPELTSWQSMPDVKPSRRQEADLHAENWIAFAILAAQRQWQVEGRFNLGAILIDRLTALRSACQNRPSPEDKPCRVATPAFWKLFAAQTSDPAWLSLISNLKSQSRDVMTRENYSFTETNSPEAVQLAFQTLNLGIDALVNGIETHKDLSGKLIQLSRFALEAYQASPKRAEILEDQSQFTPLAHLACCAPAVIAYGDSALVQQFWNALEIAETSKFDPLGTSLRLLALIILAGLAWPLSLSAKPFDSAQ
;
A
#
# COMPACT_ATOMS: atom_id res chain seq x y z
N MET A 1 46.31 44.15 0.50
CA MET A 1 45.97 42.71 0.58
C MET A 1 46.56 42.16 1.86
N THR A 2 45.78 42.21 2.95
CA THR A 2 46.17 41.66 4.25
C THR A 2 45.57 40.26 4.36
N THR A 3 46.36 39.25 4.00
CA THR A 3 46.08 37.86 4.34
C THR A 3 46.25 37.70 5.84
N GLU A 4 45.15 37.61 6.58
CA GLU A 4 45.16 37.23 7.99
C GLU A 4 45.79 35.84 8.12
N LEU A 5 46.99 35.77 8.70
CA LEU A 5 47.54 34.51 9.18
C LEU A 5 46.66 34.04 10.33
N VAL A 6 45.83 33.03 10.05
CA VAL A 6 45.15 32.23 11.09
C VAL A 6 46.23 31.73 12.04
N SER A 7 46.22 32.20 13.28
CA SER A 7 47.21 31.82 14.26
C SER A 7 47.09 30.32 14.58
N ILE A 8 48.22 29.63 14.73
CA ILE A 8 48.27 28.20 15.12
C ILE A 8 47.28 27.84 16.25
N PRO A 9 47.08 28.65 17.30
CA PRO A 9 46.07 28.36 18.33
C PRO A 9 44.61 28.37 17.84
N THR A 10 44.22 29.23 16.89
CA THR A 10 42.85 29.20 16.34
C THR A 10 42.66 27.99 15.41
N LEU A 11 43.70 27.53 14.72
CA LEU A 11 43.64 26.28 13.95
C LEU A 11 43.43 25.06 14.87
N ILE A 12 44.18 24.98 15.97
CA ILE A 12 44.09 23.88 16.95
C ILE A 12 42.69 23.84 17.58
N LEU A 13 42.16 25.00 17.98
CA LEU A 13 40.83 25.10 18.57
C LEU A 13 39.73 24.64 17.59
N SER A 14 39.88 24.98 16.31
CA SER A 14 38.94 24.63 15.23
C SER A 14 38.92 23.13 14.97
N VAL A 15 40.10 22.48 14.91
CA VAL A 15 40.22 21.02 14.75
C VAL A 15 39.62 20.30 15.96
N PHE A 16 39.85 20.81 17.17
CA PHE A 16 39.28 20.23 18.39
C PHE A 16 37.76 20.33 18.41
N ALA A 17 37.19 21.47 18.00
CA ALA A 17 35.74 21.67 17.88
C ALA A 17 35.11 20.70 16.86
N ILE A 18 35.76 20.47 15.71
CA ILE A 18 35.29 19.49 14.70
C ILE A 18 35.30 18.07 15.27
N PHE A 19 36.33 17.68 16.01
CA PHE A 19 36.40 16.37 16.64
C PHE A 19 35.30 16.17 17.70
N ILE A 20 35.01 17.19 18.51
CA ILE A 20 33.90 17.16 19.47
C ILE A 20 32.56 17.03 18.73
N LEU A 21 32.36 17.79 17.65
CA LEU A 21 31.14 17.70 16.85
C LEU A 21 30.97 16.30 16.25
N LEU A 22 32.04 15.71 15.71
CA LEU A 22 32.02 14.35 15.18
C LEU A 22 31.70 13.31 16.26
N LEU A 23 32.23 13.45 17.47
CA LEU A 23 31.90 12.58 18.60
C LEU A 23 30.43 12.69 19.02
N ILE A 24 29.88 13.91 19.06
CA ILE A 24 28.46 14.15 19.36
C ILE A 24 27.58 13.53 18.28
N VAL A 25 27.91 13.73 17.00
CA VAL A 25 27.20 13.13 15.87
C VAL A 25 27.28 11.60 15.94
N PHE A 26 28.44 11.03 16.23
CA PHE A 26 28.61 9.59 16.39
C PHE A 26 27.81 9.04 17.59
N ALA A 27 27.77 9.77 18.71
CA ALA A 27 26.97 9.44 19.88
C ALA A 27 25.46 9.48 19.58
N LEU A 28 24.99 10.49 18.83
CA LEU A 28 23.61 10.57 18.37
C LEU A 28 23.26 9.42 17.42
N ILE A 29 24.11 9.14 16.42
CA ILE A 29 23.92 8.02 15.48
C ILE A 29 23.90 6.69 16.22
N SER A 30 24.81 6.48 17.17
CA SER A 30 24.89 5.23 17.93
C SER A 30 23.73 5.07 18.92
N ARG A 31 23.24 6.16 19.52
CA ARG A 31 22.03 6.15 20.36
C ARG A 31 20.78 5.82 19.53
N VAL A 32 20.64 6.44 18.37
CA VAL A 32 19.58 6.10 17.40
C VAL A 32 19.69 4.63 17.01
N ARG A 33 20.88 4.14 16.62
CA ARG A 33 21.09 2.72 16.27
C ARG A 33 20.81 1.75 17.43
N LYS A 34 21.14 2.10 18.68
CA LYS A 34 20.82 1.28 19.86
C LYS A 34 19.32 1.19 20.10
N ASN A 35 18.60 2.30 19.97
CA ASN A 35 17.13 2.29 20.05
C ASN A 35 16.51 1.39 18.98
N HIS A 36 17.08 1.31 17.77
CA HIS A 36 16.63 0.37 16.74
C HIS A 36 16.87 -1.10 17.15
N ARG A 37 18.05 -1.43 17.70
CA ARG A 37 18.43 -2.81 18.08
C ARG A 37 17.65 -3.41 19.24
N VAL A 38 17.18 -2.62 20.20
CA VAL A 38 16.41 -3.14 21.36
C VAL A 38 15.05 -3.70 20.93
N PHE A 39 14.54 -3.28 19.76
CA PHE A 39 13.30 -3.81 19.22
C PHE A 39 13.52 -4.97 18.23
N ASP A 40 14.73 -5.24 17.75
CA ASP A 40 15.02 -6.32 16.76
C ASP A 40 15.13 -7.72 17.40
N GLN A 41 14.54 -7.94 18.58
CA GLN A 41 14.40 -9.31 19.11
C GLN A 41 13.39 -10.05 18.25
N ILE A 42 13.91 -10.83 17.30
CA ILE A 42 13.16 -11.76 16.47
C ILE A 42 12.58 -12.83 17.40
N ALA A 43 11.34 -12.65 17.85
CA ALA A 43 10.58 -13.76 18.38
C ALA A 43 10.33 -14.72 17.21
N PRO A 44 10.67 -16.01 17.32
CA PRO A 44 10.34 -16.97 16.27
C PRO A 44 8.82 -17.09 16.18
N SER A 45 8.21 -16.38 15.24
CA SER A 45 6.80 -16.59 14.89
C SER A 45 6.73 -17.73 13.89
N GLN A 46 5.81 -18.67 14.12
CA GLN A 46 5.49 -19.67 13.10
C GLN A 46 4.83 -18.95 11.92
N ILE A 47 5.46 -19.05 10.74
CA ILE A 47 5.01 -18.40 9.51
C ILE A 47 4.23 -19.43 8.69
N ALA A 48 2.92 -19.22 8.52
CA ALA A 48 2.06 -20.15 7.80
C ALA A 48 2.28 -20.12 6.28
N TYR A 49 2.47 -18.93 5.70
CA TYR A 49 2.68 -18.73 4.27
C TYR A 49 4.02 -18.02 4.01
N PRO A 50 5.17 -18.72 4.13
CA PRO A 50 6.47 -18.12 3.89
C PRO A 50 6.66 -17.80 2.40
N PHE A 51 7.31 -16.68 2.09
CA PHE A 51 7.72 -16.35 0.73
C PHE A 51 8.67 -17.43 0.17
N PRO A 52 8.45 -17.94 -1.06
CA PRO A 52 7.41 -17.59 -2.02
C PRO A 52 6.16 -18.48 -1.88
N SER A 53 5.15 -18.00 -1.16
CA SER A 53 3.82 -18.63 -1.16
C SER A 53 3.01 -18.09 -2.33
N THR A 54 2.53 -18.99 -3.18
CA THR A 54 1.78 -18.63 -4.39
C THR A 54 0.29 -18.50 -4.11
N ALA A 55 -0.35 -17.54 -4.76
CA ALA A 55 -1.79 -17.44 -4.86
C ALA A 55 -2.32 -18.49 -5.85
N SER A 56 -3.40 -19.17 -5.47
CA SER A 56 -4.20 -19.96 -6.40
C SER A 56 -5.36 -19.10 -6.88
N TYR A 57 -5.33 -18.66 -8.13
CA TYR A 57 -6.44 -17.96 -8.77
C TYR A 57 -7.31 -18.96 -9.53
N PRO A 58 -8.63 -19.06 -9.23
CA PRO A 58 -9.50 -19.93 -9.99
C PRO A 58 -9.49 -19.57 -11.47
N ARG A 59 -9.10 -20.54 -12.32
CA ARG A 59 -9.23 -20.47 -13.79
C ARG A 59 -8.33 -19.43 -14.47
N VAL A 60 -7.23 -19.02 -13.83
CA VAL A 60 -6.18 -18.22 -14.47
C VAL A 60 -4.84 -18.94 -14.33
N SER A 61 -4.20 -19.25 -15.48
CA SER A 61 -2.86 -19.84 -15.51
C SER A 61 -1.81 -18.74 -15.59
N ILE A 62 -0.81 -18.75 -14.70
CA ILE A 62 0.33 -17.82 -14.66
C ILE A 62 1.61 -18.52 -15.18
N GLU A 63 1.47 -19.40 -16.18
CA GLU A 63 2.60 -20.16 -16.72
C GLU A 63 3.55 -19.34 -17.61
N PHE A 64 3.21 -18.08 -17.89
CA PHE A 64 3.96 -17.23 -18.83
C PHE A 64 5.14 -16.46 -18.20
N ILE A 65 5.31 -16.48 -16.88
CA ILE A 65 6.43 -15.81 -16.20
C ILE A 65 7.35 -16.84 -15.55
N ASP A 66 8.65 -16.76 -15.83
CA ASP A 66 9.65 -17.54 -15.11
C ASP A 66 9.60 -17.24 -13.60
N SER A 67 9.20 -18.24 -12.82
CA SER A 67 8.94 -18.12 -11.39
C SER A 67 10.17 -17.70 -10.59
N VAL A 68 11.38 -18.13 -10.98
CA VAL A 68 12.62 -17.77 -10.28
C VAL A 68 12.98 -16.31 -10.53
N ARG A 69 12.89 -15.88 -11.80
CA ARG A 69 13.08 -14.47 -12.19
C ARG A 69 12.06 -13.57 -11.49
N ALA A 70 10.79 -13.98 -11.47
CA ALA A 70 9.72 -13.23 -10.84
C ALA A 70 9.95 -13.05 -9.33
N GLN A 71 10.28 -14.13 -8.63
CA GLN A 71 10.59 -14.07 -7.19
C GLN A 71 11.80 -13.18 -6.89
N THR A 72 12.85 -13.27 -7.72
CA THR A 72 14.06 -12.45 -7.56
C THR A 72 13.74 -10.96 -7.75
N LEU A 73 12.97 -10.62 -8.79
CA LEU A 73 12.54 -9.26 -9.07
C LEU A 73 11.66 -8.70 -7.94
N VAL A 74 10.72 -9.49 -7.42
CA VAL A 74 9.87 -9.06 -6.29
C VAL A 74 10.70 -8.84 -5.03
N LYS A 75 11.64 -9.72 -4.70
CA LYS A 75 12.56 -9.52 -3.56
C LYS A 75 13.38 -8.24 -3.70
N SER A 76 13.97 -7.99 -4.86
CA SER A 76 14.77 -6.78 -5.09
C SER A 76 13.91 -5.51 -5.07
N ALA A 77 12.73 -5.56 -5.69
CA ALA A 77 11.78 -4.44 -5.70
C ALA A 77 11.26 -4.13 -4.28
N TYR A 78 11.00 -5.15 -3.45
CA TYR A 78 10.62 -4.96 -2.05
C TYR A 78 11.75 -4.32 -1.22
N ALA A 79 12.98 -4.82 -1.34
CA ALA A 79 14.12 -4.26 -0.61
C ALA A 79 14.36 -2.79 -0.97
N ASP A 80 14.27 -2.45 -2.27
CA ASP A 80 14.37 -1.08 -2.77
C ASP A 80 13.21 -0.19 -2.27
N TRP A 81 11.97 -0.68 -2.34
CA TRP A 81 10.78 0.00 -1.83
C TRP A 81 10.92 0.31 -0.33
N LEU A 82 11.33 -0.68 0.46
CA LEU A 82 11.49 -0.58 1.90
C LEU A 82 12.53 0.49 2.25
N ALA A 83 13.68 0.48 1.57
CA ALA A 83 14.76 1.44 1.80
C ALA A 83 14.36 2.89 1.44
N LYS A 84 13.48 3.07 0.45
CA LYS A 84 13.02 4.39 -0.01
C LYS A 84 11.88 4.94 0.83
N LEU A 85 10.94 4.09 1.26
CA LEU A 85 9.61 4.53 1.68
C LEU A 85 9.26 4.19 3.13
N ILE A 86 9.87 3.18 3.77
CA ILE A 86 9.60 2.91 5.18
C ILE A 86 10.49 3.78 6.07
N LEU A 87 9.85 4.59 6.92
CA LEU A 87 10.52 5.43 7.90
C LEU A 87 10.07 5.07 9.31
N PRO A 88 10.96 5.12 10.32
CA PRO A 88 10.54 5.03 11.70
C PRO A 88 9.74 6.29 12.08
N ASP A 89 8.73 6.12 12.92
CA ASP A 89 8.04 7.24 13.54
C ASP A 89 8.88 7.83 14.69
N GLN A 90 8.54 9.03 15.15
CA GLN A 90 9.11 9.59 16.36
C GLN A 90 8.67 8.83 17.62
N GLU A 91 7.46 8.26 17.62
CA GLU A 91 6.99 7.37 18.67
C GLU A 91 7.67 6.00 18.57
N PRO A 92 8.32 5.52 19.66
CA PRO A 92 8.97 4.21 19.66
C PRO A 92 8.00 3.08 19.31
N GLY A 93 8.45 2.19 18.43
CA GLY A 93 7.65 1.03 18.01
C GLY A 93 6.56 1.34 16.98
N GLN A 94 6.61 2.51 16.33
CA GLN A 94 5.81 2.82 15.15
C GLN A 94 6.71 3.04 13.93
N ALA A 95 6.16 2.78 12.75
CA ALA A 95 6.78 3.08 11.48
C ALA A 95 5.70 3.53 10.50
N PHE A 96 6.08 4.29 9.48
CA PHE A 96 5.15 4.77 8.48
C PHE A 96 5.71 4.64 7.07
N VAL A 97 4.80 4.57 6.10
CA VAL A 97 5.10 4.63 4.67
C VAL A 97 5.09 6.10 4.25
N ARG A 98 6.23 6.60 3.79
CA ARG A 98 6.35 7.92 3.18
C ARG A 98 5.57 7.96 1.89
N MET A 99 4.59 8.86 1.81
CA MET A 99 3.72 9.05 0.64
C MET A 99 3.86 10.42 0.00
N GLY A 100 4.73 11.28 0.51
CA GLY A 100 5.07 12.55 -0.12
C GLY A 100 5.65 13.55 0.85
N VAL A 101 5.64 14.80 0.41
CA VAL A 101 6.01 15.97 1.19
C VAL A 101 5.02 17.09 0.84
N GLU A 102 4.46 17.72 1.86
CA GLU A 102 3.59 18.89 1.71
C GLU A 102 4.33 20.14 2.17
N LYS A 103 4.24 21.22 1.39
CA LYS A 103 4.81 22.50 1.78
C LYS A 103 3.80 23.27 2.62
N ASN A 104 4.10 23.44 3.90
CA ASN A 104 3.33 24.25 4.82
C ASN A 104 4.10 25.52 5.16
N PHE A 105 3.74 26.62 4.48
CA PHE A 105 4.43 27.91 4.56
C PHE A 105 5.93 27.80 4.25
N LEU A 106 6.80 27.89 5.26
CA LEU A 106 8.26 27.79 5.15
C LEU A 106 8.82 26.40 5.48
N ARG A 107 7.96 25.43 5.79
CA ARG A 107 8.36 24.08 6.20
C ARG A 107 7.86 23.03 5.22
N TYR A 108 8.70 22.02 4.99
CA TYR A 108 8.33 20.82 4.25
C TYR A 108 7.99 19.73 5.26
N GLN A 109 6.79 19.17 5.14
CA GLN A 109 6.27 18.16 6.06
C GLN A 109 6.13 16.83 5.35
N VAL A 110 6.64 15.76 5.95
CA VAL A 110 6.51 14.42 5.37
C VAL A 110 5.07 13.96 5.51
N THR A 111 4.49 13.41 4.44
CA THR A 111 3.13 12.88 4.48
C THR A 111 3.13 11.36 4.45
N SER A 112 2.12 10.77 5.08
CA SER A 112 1.78 9.34 5.04
C SER A 112 0.29 9.23 4.78
N THR A 113 -0.13 8.27 3.94
CA THR A 113 -1.55 7.99 3.70
C THR A 113 -1.95 6.63 4.25
N SER A 114 -3.21 6.47 4.65
CA SER A 114 -3.72 5.18 5.12
C SER A 114 -3.61 4.09 4.04
N PHE A 115 -3.76 4.44 2.76
CA PHE A 115 -3.56 3.48 1.66
C PHE A 115 -2.10 3.04 1.53
N GLY A 116 -1.15 3.98 1.65
CA GLY A 116 0.29 3.66 1.69
C GLY A 116 0.62 2.70 2.84
N GLN A 117 0.08 2.95 4.03
CA GLN A 117 0.20 2.05 5.18
C GLN A 117 -0.36 0.66 4.88
N ALA A 118 -1.55 0.59 4.29
CA ALA A 118 -2.21 -0.66 3.94
C ALA A 118 -1.35 -1.50 2.97
N LEU A 119 -0.74 -0.86 1.96
CA LEU A 119 0.20 -1.52 1.06
C LEU A 119 1.45 -2.02 1.79
N GLY A 120 2.02 -1.21 2.70
CA GLY A 120 3.16 -1.64 3.52
C GLY A 120 2.86 -2.86 4.39
N MET A 121 1.67 -2.88 5.02
CA MET A 121 1.17 -4.02 5.79
C MET A 121 1.01 -5.26 4.89
N PHE A 122 0.42 -5.08 3.70
CA PHE A 122 0.28 -6.15 2.72
C PHE A 122 1.64 -6.71 2.25
N PHE A 123 2.62 -5.86 1.97
CA PHE A 123 3.95 -6.31 1.56
C PHE A 123 4.68 -7.07 2.67
N ALA A 124 4.53 -6.64 3.93
CA ALA A 124 5.07 -7.39 5.06
C ALA A 124 4.51 -8.83 5.13
N LEU A 125 3.22 -9.02 4.86
CA LEU A 125 2.60 -10.35 4.81
C LEU A 125 3.18 -11.22 3.70
N VAL A 126 3.26 -10.68 2.48
CA VAL A 126 3.76 -11.41 1.32
C VAL A 126 5.22 -11.79 1.50
N MET A 127 6.03 -10.90 2.08
CA MET A 127 7.48 -11.07 2.18
C MET A 127 7.94 -11.82 3.42
N ALA A 128 7.04 -12.16 4.35
CA ALA A 128 7.35 -12.96 5.52
C ALA A 128 8.07 -14.26 5.15
N GLY A 129 9.09 -14.63 5.94
CA GLY A 129 10.00 -15.74 5.64
C GLY A 129 11.22 -15.29 4.82
N SER A 130 11.05 -14.36 3.88
CA SER A 130 12.18 -13.69 3.21
C SER A 130 12.64 -12.43 3.95
N ASP A 131 11.72 -11.59 4.46
CA ASP A 131 12.01 -10.54 5.44
C ASP A 131 11.80 -11.12 6.85
N LEU A 132 12.89 -11.33 7.58
CA LEU A 132 12.85 -11.83 8.95
C LEU A 132 12.17 -10.85 9.93
N ASN A 133 12.09 -9.57 9.57
CA ASN A 133 11.43 -8.53 10.35
C ASN A 133 9.99 -8.26 9.87
N ALA A 134 9.44 -9.08 8.97
CA ALA A 134 8.11 -8.87 8.40
C ALA A 134 7.01 -8.71 9.46
N HIS A 135 6.96 -9.60 10.46
CA HIS A 135 5.95 -9.55 11.52
C HIS A 135 6.04 -8.24 12.30
N GLN A 136 7.24 -7.89 12.77
CA GLN A 136 7.47 -6.65 13.49
C GLN A 136 7.16 -5.40 12.64
N ARG A 137 7.51 -5.44 11.35
CA ARG A 137 7.22 -4.35 10.42
C ARG A 137 5.72 -4.16 10.26
N PHE A 138 4.97 -5.24 10.10
CA PHE A 138 3.52 -5.22 10.08
C PHE A 138 2.96 -4.56 11.35
N GLU A 139 3.41 -4.99 12.53
CA GLU A 139 2.95 -4.43 13.80
C GLU A 139 3.29 -2.94 13.95
N ARG A 140 4.47 -2.50 13.50
CA ARG A 140 4.87 -1.09 13.56
C ARG A 140 4.01 -0.20 12.65
N LEU A 141 3.64 -0.70 11.47
CA LEU A 141 2.74 -0.01 10.54
C LEU A 141 1.30 0.02 11.10
N LEU A 142 0.83 -1.11 11.66
CA LEU A 142 -0.47 -1.16 12.34
C LEU A 142 -0.51 -0.20 13.53
N ALA A 143 0.55 -0.15 14.35
CA ALA A 143 0.65 0.77 15.48
C ALA A 143 0.50 2.23 15.04
N PHE A 144 1.08 2.60 13.89
CA PHE A 144 0.91 3.93 13.30
C PHE A 144 -0.54 4.18 12.87
N CYS A 145 -1.21 3.23 12.23
CA CYS A 145 -2.63 3.36 11.89
C CYS A 145 -3.49 3.59 13.14
N LEU A 146 -3.26 2.82 14.21
CA LEU A 146 -4.02 2.92 15.46
C LEU A 146 -3.80 4.24 16.21
N SER A 147 -2.64 4.88 16.04
CA SER A 147 -2.35 6.17 16.70
C SER A 147 -2.82 7.40 15.91
N HIS A 148 -3.34 7.21 14.69
CA HIS A 148 -3.80 8.29 13.81
C HIS A 148 -5.29 8.13 13.47
N PRO A 149 -6.19 8.22 14.47
CA PRO A 149 -7.62 8.01 14.28
C PRO A 149 -8.22 9.04 13.32
N ALA A 150 -9.19 8.62 12.52
CA ALA A 150 -9.94 9.53 11.64
C ALA A 150 -10.86 10.46 12.45
N SER A 151 -11.21 11.61 11.86
CA SER A 151 -12.07 12.61 12.50
C SER A 151 -13.54 12.23 12.53
N ASP A 152 -14.00 11.48 11.52
CA ASP A 152 -15.37 11.03 11.32
C ASP A 152 -15.66 9.66 11.95
N GLN A 153 -14.65 8.79 12.03
CA GLN A 153 -14.74 7.44 12.62
C GLN A 153 -13.43 7.11 13.38
N PRO A 154 -13.35 7.36 14.70
CA PRO A 154 -12.10 7.23 15.46
C PRO A 154 -11.46 5.82 15.46
N GLU A 155 -12.24 4.78 15.20
CA GLU A 155 -11.77 3.40 15.05
C GLU A 155 -11.05 3.15 13.71
N LEU A 156 -11.22 4.06 12.73
CA LEU A 156 -10.55 4.05 11.43
C LEU A 156 -9.35 5.00 11.42
N THR A 157 -8.55 4.96 10.36
CA THR A 157 -7.33 5.77 10.22
C THR A 157 -7.61 7.04 9.42
N SER A 158 -7.05 8.17 9.85
CA SER A 158 -7.02 9.40 9.04
C SER A 158 -6.42 9.10 7.66
N TRP A 159 -7.08 9.53 6.57
CA TRP A 159 -6.62 9.22 5.21
C TRP A 159 -5.20 9.73 4.93
N GLN A 160 -4.83 10.86 5.52
CA GLN A 160 -3.49 11.44 5.50
C GLN A 160 -3.07 11.87 6.91
N SER A 161 -1.80 11.66 7.23
CA SER A 161 -1.15 12.12 8.45
C SER A 161 0.20 12.75 8.14
N MET A 162 0.64 13.66 9.01
CA MET A 162 1.96 14.30 8.97
C MET A 162 2.76 13.85 10.20
N PRO A 163 3.56 12.77 10.10
CA PRO A 163 4.25 12.16 11.24
C PRO A 163 5.22 13.10 11.97
N ASP A 164 5.68 14.14 11.29
CA ASP A 164 6.57 15.16 11.81
C ASP A 164 5.85 16.31 12.52
N VAL A 165 4.51 16.30 12.56
CA VAL A 165 3.66 17.27 13.25
C VAL A 165 2.91 16.58 14.39
N LYS A 166 3.07 17.08 15.62
CA LYS A 166 2.38 16.52 16.81
C LYS A 166 1.49 17.56 17.50
N PRO A 167 0.18 17.26 17.70
CA PRO A 167 -0.57 16.17 17.06
C PRO A 167 -0.76 16.42 15.56
N SER A 168 -0.75 15.37 14.74
CA SER A 168 -1.17 15.49 13.33
C SER A 168 -2.65 15.86 13.29
N ARG A 169 -3.04 16.71 12.34
CA ARG A 169 -4.46 17.03 12.11
C ARG A 169 -5.20 15.74 11.77
N ARG A 170 -6.30 15.46 12.49
CA ARG A 170 -7.21 14.35 12.15
C ARG A 170 -7.95 14.70 10.87
N GLN A 171 -8.00 13.75 9.95
CA GLN A 171 -8.71 13.85 8.68
C GLN A 171 -9.78 12.76 8.62
N GLU A 172 -10.71 12.88 7.67
CA GLU A 172 -11.72 11.83 7.40
C GLU A 172 -11.03 10.50 7.03
N ALA A 173 -11.74 9.38 7.19
CA ALA A 173 -11.24 8.07 6.75
C ALA A 173 -11.34 7.90 5.23
N ASP A 174 -10.31 7.32 4.62
CA ASP A 174 -10.41 6.76 3.26
C ASP A 174 -10.92 5.32 3.34
N LEU A 175 -12.21 5.13 3.06
CA LEU A 175 -12.84 3.81 3.13
C LEU A 175 -12.20 2.80 2.18
N HIS A 176 -11.64 3.21 1.03
CA HIS A 176 -10.92 2.29 0.14
C HIS A 176 -9.68 1.75 0.84
N ALA A 177 -8.88 2.61 1.45
CA ALA A 177 -7.71 2.22 2.24
C ALA A 177 -8.08 1.36 3.45
N GLU A 178 -9.15 1.69 4.15
CA GLU A 178 -9.61 0.95 5.33
C GLU A 178 -10.01 -0.50 5.00
N ASN A 179 -10.58 -0.74 3.80
CA ASN A 179 -10.80 -2.10 3.32
C ASN A 179 -9.48 -2.88 3.17
N TRP A 180 -8.42 -2.24 2.66
CA TRP A 180 -7.11 -2.88 2.56
C TRP A 180 -6.45 -3.11 3.92
N ILE A 181 -6.59 -2.17 4.87
CA ILE A 181 -6.08 -2.33 6.24
C ILE A 181 -6.78 -3.51 6.93
N ALA A 182 -8.12 -3.55 6.89
CA ALA A 182 -8.90 -4.63 7.48
C ALA A 182 -8.55 -5.99 6.84
N PHE A 183 -8.39 -6.02 5.52
CA PHE A 183 -7.94 -7.21 4.80
C PHE A 183 -6.54 -7.66 5.22
N ALA A 184 -5.60 -6.73 5.37
CA ALA A 184 -4.25 -7.04 5.84
C ALA A 184 -4.24 -7.57 7.29
N ILE A 185 -5.07 -7.03 8.18
CA ILE A 185 -5.23 -7.56 9.55
C ILE A 185 -5.79 -8.98 9.53
N LEU A 186 -6.84 -9.22 8.74
CA LEU A 186 -7.42 -10.55 8.57
C LEU A 186 -6.41 -11.58 8.02
N ALA A 187 -5.57 -11.16 7.07
CA ALA A 187 -4.51 -12.00 6.53
C ALA A 187 -3.37 -12.23 7.54
N ALA A 188 -3.03 -11.24 8.35
CA ALA A 188 -2.03 -11.36 9.42
C ALA A 188 -2.39 -12.43 10.46
N GLN A 189 -3.66 -12.52 10.85
CA GLN A 189 -4.14 -13.59 11.74
C GLN A 189 -3.90 -15.00 11.20
N ARG A 190 -3.92 -15.16 9.87
CA ARG A 190 -3.62 -16.44 9.22
C ARG A 190 -2.13 -16.65 9.01
N GLN A 191 -1.37 -15.57 8.90
CA GLN A 191 0.07 -15.62 8.65
C GLN A 191 0.87 -15.95 9.91
N TRP A 192 0.52 -15.31 11.01
CA TRP A 192 1.19 -15.41 12.30
C TRP A 192 0.18 -15.89 13.34
N GLN A 193 0.36 -17.14 13.78
CA GLN A 193 -0.52 -17.77 14.79
C GLN A 193 -0.07 -17.51 16.24
N VAL A 194 0.94 -16.64 16.43
CA VAL A 194 1.47 -16.31 17.75
C VAL A 194 0.89 -14.96 18.19
N GLU A 195 0.52 -14.85 19.46
CA GLU A 195 0.15 -13.56 20.05
C GLU A 195 1.31 -12.56 19.91
N GLY A 196 1.07 -11.50 19.16
CA GLY A 196 1.99 -10.38 18.99
C GLY A 196 1.75 -9.28 20.04
N ARG A 197 2.23 -8.08 19.74
CA ARG A 197 1.93 -6.85 20.49
C ARG A 197 0.42 -6.53 20.52
N PHE A 198 -0.32 -7.00 19.53
CA PHE A 198 -1.71 -6.64 19.31
C PHE A 198 -2.64 -7.85 19.28
N ASN A 199 -3.82 -7.72 19.90
CA ASN A 199 -4.94 -8.63 19.65
C ASN A 199 -5.57 -8.29 18.30
N LEU A 200 -5.06 -8.90 17.22
CA LEU A 200 -5.51 -8.63 15.86
C LEU A 200 -6.99 -8.97 15.64
N GLY A 201 -7.53 -9.97 16.35
CA GLY A 201 -8.94 -10.36 16.24
C GLY A 201 -9.88 -9.27 16.77
N ALA A 202 -9.59 -8.74 17.96
CA ALA A 202 -10.36 -7.65 18.53
C ALA A 202 -10.30 -6.39 17.64
N ILE A 203 -9.09 -6.01 17.21
CA ILE A 203 -8.88 -4.85 16.33
C ILE A 203 -9.64 -5.00 15.01
N LEU A 204 -9.65 -6.21 14.43
CA LEU A 204 -10.37 -6.47 13.19
C LEU A 204 -11.88 -6.29 13.37
N ILE A 205 -12.47 -6.83 14.44
CA ILE A 205 -13.91 -6.73 14.70
C ILE A 205 -14.33 -5.28 14.90
N ASP A 206 -13.58 -4.51 15.69
CA ASP A 206 -13.87 -3.09 15.93
C ASP A 206 -13.79 -2.30 14.61
N ARG A 207 -12.73 -2.53 13.82
CA ARG A 207 -12.52 -1.85 12.54
C ARG A 207 -13.57 -2.21 11.51
N LEU A 208 -13.96 -3.49 11.38
CA LEU A 208 -15.02 -3.92 10.47
C LEU A 208 -16.37 -3.33 10.87
N THR A 209 -16.66 -3.23 12.17
CA THR A 209 -17.88 -2.60 12.67
C THR A 209 -17.94 -1.12 12.29
N ALA A 210 -16.84 -0.38 12.50
CA ALA A 210 -16.75 1.03 12.13
C ALA A 210 -16.79 1.24 10.61
N LEU A 211 -16.05 0.44 9.84
CA LEU A 211 -16.03 0.50 8.38
C LEU A 211 -17.41 0.25 7.78
N ARG A 212 -18.15 -0.74 8.29
CA ARG A 212 -19.52 -1.01 7.87
C ARG A 212 -20.43 0.18 8.14
N SER A 213 -20.38 0.74 9.35
CA SER A 213 -21.14 1.93 9.74
C SER A 213 -20.83 3.11 8.81
N ALA A 214 -19.55 3.35 8.53
CA ALA A 214 -19.10 4.41 7.63
C ALA A 214 -19.61 4.24 6.19
N CYS A 215 -19.62 3.00 5.69
CA CYS A 215 -20.17 2.68 4.36
C CYS A 215 -21.70 2.90 4.29
N GLN A 216 -22.44 2.65 5.37
CA GLN A 216 -23.90 2.81 5.42
C GLN A 216 -24.35 4.26 5.59
N ASN A 217 -23.62 5.04 6.39
CA ASN A 217 -24.03 6.39 6.78
C ASN A 217 -23.51 7.49 5.84
N ARG A 218 -22.82 7.13 4.76
CA ARG A 218 -22.27 8.11 3.81
C ARG A 218 -23.42 8.76 3.02
N PRO A 219 -23.48 10.11 2.93
CA PRO A 219 -24.53 10.79 2.17
C PRO A 219 -24.54 10.38 0.70
N SER A 220 -25.68 10.65 0.04
CA SER A 220 -26.01 10.32 -1.34
C SER A 220 -24.82 10.53 -2.32
N PRO A 221 -24.72 9.76 -3.42
CA PRO A 221 -23.59 9.82 -4.38
C PRO A 221 -23.27 11.19 -4.98
N GLU A 222 -24.14 12.18 -4.78
CA GLU A 222 -23.95 13.56 -5.24
C GLU A 222 -22.93 14.34 -4.38
N ASP A 223 -22.77 14.01 -3.10
CA ASP A 223 -21.90 14.77 -2.20
C ASP A 223 -20.50 14.15 -2.04
N LYS A 224 -20.39 12.84 -1.72
CA LYS A 224 -19.11 12.09 -1.59
C LYS A 224 -19.37 10.57 -1.59
N PRO A 225 -19.51 9.89 -2.74
CA PRO A 225 -19.73 8.44 -2.76
C PRO A 225 -18.51 7.69 -2.18
N CYS A 226 -18.71 6.46 -1.70
CA CYS A 226 -17.63 5.49 -1.62
C CYS A 226 -17.14 5.23 -3.04
N ARG A 227 -16.15 6.01 -3.49
CA ARG A 227 -15.78 6.10 -4.91
C ARG A 227 -15.24 4.80 -5.47
N VAL A 228 -14.66 3.95 -4.62
CA VAL A 228 -14.02 2.71 -5.03
C VAL A 228 -14.58 1.57 -4.20
N ALA A 229 -15.13 0.58 -4.88
CA ALA A 229 -15.69 -0.59 -4.23
C ALA A 229 -14.69 -1.76 -4.25
N THR A 230 -14.65 -2.53 -3.15
CA THR A 230 -13.67 -3.59 -2.89
C THR A 230 -14.35 -4.95 -2.63
N PRO A 231 -15.10 -5.47 -3.61
CA PRO A 231 -16.06 -6.55 -3.39
C PRO A 231 -15.43 -7.88 -2.95
N ALA A 232 -14.19 -8.16 -3.37
CA ALA A 232 -13.46 -9.34 -2.94
C ALA A 232 -13.28 -9.35 -1.42
N PHE A 233 -12.96 -8.18 -0.84
CA PHE A 233 -12.74 -8.03 0.59
C PHE A 233 -14.07 -8.05 1.35
N TRP A 234 -15.12 -7.41 0.85
CA TRP A 234 -16.44 -7.44 1.49
C TRP A 234 -17.01 -8.86 1.61
N LYS A 235 -16.78 -9.74 0.63
CA LYS A 235 -17.18 -11.16 0.72
C LYS A 235 -16.46 -11.86 1.87
N LEU A 236 -15.18 -11.57 2.08
CA LEU A 236 -14.40 -12.10 3.20
C LEU A 236 -14.88 -11.54 4.54
N PHE A 237 -15.18 -10.23 4.60
CA PHE A 237 -15.69 -9.58 5.81
C PHE A 237 -17.06 -10.12 6.21
N ALA A 238 -17.97 -10.29 5.24
CA ALA A 238 -19.27 -10.90 5.45
C ALA A 238 -19.15 -12.27 6.13
N ALA A 239 -18.22 -13.09 5.66
CA ALA A 239 -17.99 -14.41 6.23
C ALA A 239 -17.31 -14.38 7.61
N GLN A 240 -16.41 -13.41 7.84
CA GLN A 240 -15.72 -13.26 9.11
C GLN A 240 -16.65 -12.75 10.22
N THR A 241 -17.58 -11.85 9.91
CA THR A 241 -18.48 -11.26 10.92
C THR A 241 -19.84 -11.94 11.00
N SER A 242 -20.17 -12.82 10.05
CA SER A 242 -21.52 -13.38 9.87
C SER A 242 -22.62 -12.30 9.78
N ASP A 243 -22.27 -11.11 9.28
CA ASP A 243 -23.16 -9.96 9.22
C ASP A 243 -23.75 -9.81 7.80
N PRO A 244 -25.08 -9.95 7.62
CA PRO A 244 -25.73 -9.85 6.32
C PRO A 244 -25.64 -8.45 5.69
N ALA A 245 -25.36 -7.40 6.46
CA ALA A 245 -25.26 -6.04 5.92
C ALA A 245 -24.09 -5.86 4.93
N TRP A 246 -23.03 -6.66 5.05
CA TRP A 246 -21.96 -6.72 4.04
C TRP A 246 -22.46 -7.22 2.68
N LEU A 247 -23.43 -8.15 2.67
CA LEU A 247 -24.04 -8.65 1.43
C LEU A 247 -24.86 -7.56 0.73
N SER A 248 -25.54 -6.69 1.50
CA SER A 248 -26.26 -5.54 0.94
C SER A 248 -25.30 -4.51 0.32
N LEU A 249 -24.12 -4.30 0.90
CA LEU A 249 -23.08 -3.46 0.29
C LEU A 249 -22.58 -4.08 -1.03
N ILE A 250 -22.43 -5.42 -1.09
CA ILE A 250 -22.06 -6.14 -2.32
C ILE A 250 -23.13 -6.01 -3.41
N SER A 251 -24.43 -5.94 -3.10
CA SER A 251 -25.43 -5.69 -4.15
C SER A 251 -25.30 -4.30 -4.77
N ASN A 252 -24.95 -3.28 -3.98
CA ASN A 252 -24.77 -1.90 -4.45
C ASN A 252 -23.50 -1.73 -5.31
N LEU A 253 -22.53 -2.64 -5.18
CA LEU A 253 -21.35 -2.70 -6.04
C LEU A 253 -21.71 -2.73 -7.53
N LYS A 254 -22.70 -3.55 -7.92
CA LYS A 254 -22.98 -3.80 -9.34
C LYS A 254 -23.44 -2.53 -10.06
N SER A 255 -24.26 -1.71 -9.40
CA SER A 255 -24.66 -0.41 -9.93
C SER A 255 -23.48 0.57 -9.93
N GLN A 256 -22.77 0.71 -8.79
CA GLN A 256 -21.65 1.65 -8.70
C GLN A 256 -20.51 1.36 -9.68
N SER A 257 -20.13 0.08 -9.82
CA SER A 257 -19.07 -0.34 -10.74
C SER A 257 -19.47 -0.08 -12.19
N ARG A 258 -20.76 -0.27 -12.52
CA ARG A 258 -21.28 0.06 -13.84
C ARG A 258 -21.22 1.57 -14.06
N ASP A 259 -21.78 2.36 -13.14
CA ASP A 259 -21.86 3.81 -13.27
C ASP A 259 -20.48 4.46 -13.43
N VAL A 260 -19.47 4.00 -12.68
CA VAL A 260 -18.09 4.50 -12.81
C VAL A 260 -17.47 4.09 -14.16
N MET A 261 -17.74 2.86 -14.63
CA MET A 261 -17.13 2.31 -15.84
C MET A 261 -17.82 2.74 -17.15
N THR A 262 -19.10 3.15 -17.11
CA THR A 262 -19.92 3.47 -18.29
C THR A 262 -20.13 4.96 -18.54
N ARG A 263 -19.60 5.86 -17.71
CA ARG A 263 -19.64 7.31 -18.01
C ARG A 263 -18.89 7.59 -19.34
N GLU A 264 -19.48 8.39 -20.22
CA GLU A 264 -18.95 8.70 -21.56
C GLU A 264 -17.69 9.62 -21.50
N ASN A 265 -16.78 9.48 -22.48
CA ASN A 265 -15.55 10.28 -22.70
C ASN A 265 -14.30 10.01 -21.83
N TYR A 266 -14.18 8.86 -21.15
CA TYR A 266 -13.06 8.63 -20.22
C TYR A 266 -11.85 7.93 -20.85
N SER A 267 -10.70 8.59 -20.72
CA SER A 267 -9.35 8.08 -21.01
C SER A 267 -8.37 8.58 -19.93
N PHE A 268 -7.23 7.91 -19.73
CA PHE A 268 -6.18 8.34 -18.79
C PHE A 268 -5.41 9.59 -19.25
N THR A 269 -5.99 10.44 -20.11
CA THR A 269 -5.34 11.63 -20.68
C THR A 269 -5.02 12.68 -19.62
N GLU A 270 -5.79 12.74 -18.54
CA GLU A 270 -5.52 13.54 -17.35
C GLU A 270 -5.29 12.63 -16.14
N THR A 271 -4.06 12.15 -16.00
CA THR A 271 -3.68 11.16 -14.98
C THR A 271 -4.01 11.59 -13.54
N ASN A 272 -4.11 12.89 -13.28
CA ASN A 272 -4.35 13.41 -11.92
C ASN A 272 -5.79 13.82 -11.63
N SER A 273 -6.73 13.63 -12.56
CA SER A 273 -8.13 13.94 -12.26
C SER A 273 -8.67 12.98 -11.18
N PRO A 274 -9.47 13.45 -10.21
CA PRO A 274 -10.10 12.59 -9.20
C PRO A 274 -10.84 11.40 -9.80
N GLU A 275 -11.39 11.57 -10.99
CA GLU A 275 -12.09 10.55 -11.77
C GLU A 275 -11.13 9.50 -12.34
N ALA A 276 -9.97 9.90 -12.88
CA ALA A 276 -8.95 8.97 -13.37
C ALA A 276 -8.39 8.11 -12.22
N VAL A 277 -8.13 8.72 -11.06
CA VAL A 277 -7.69 8.01 -9.85
C VAL A 277 -8.75 7.01 -9.38
N GLN A 278 -10.02 7.44 -9.33
CA GLN A 278 -11.13 6.57 -8.99
C GLN A 278 -11.24 5.39 -9.95
N LEU A 279 -11.10 5.63 -11.26
CA LEU A 279 -11.19 4.61 -12.29
C LEU A 279 -10.02 3.62 -12.20
N ALA A 280 -8.80 4.10 -11.93
CA ALA A 280 -7.63 3.25 -11.74
C ALA A 280 -7.84 2.31 -10.54
N PHE A 281 -8.24 2.84 -9.39
CA PHE A 281 -8.52 2.01 -8.22
C PHE A 281 -9.73 1.08 -8.42
N GLN A 282 -10.77 1.52 -9.13
CA GLN A 282 -11.90 0.63 -9.46
C GLN A 282 -11.45 -0.52 -10.37
N THR A 283 -10.58 -0.24 -11.35
CA THR A 283 -9.98 -1.25 -12.23
C THR A 283 -9.15 -2.27 -11.43
N LEU A 284 -8.34 -1.78 -10.48
CA LEU A 284 -7.58 -2.62 -9.55
C LEU A 284 -8.49 -3.58 -8.78
N ASN A 285 -9.54 -3.06 -8.15
CA ASN A 285 -10.41 -3.85 -7.27
C ASN A 285 -11.32 -4.81 -8.02
N LEU A 286 -11.85 -4.43 -9.19
CA LEU A 286 -12.62 -5.33 -10.05
C LEU A 286 -11.74 -6.44 -10.65
N GLY A 287 -10.50 -6.11 -11.01
CA GLY A 287 -9.52 -7.10 -11.44
C GLY A 287 -9.20 -8.09 -10.32
N ILE A 288 -8.97 -7.61 -9.09
CA ILE A 288 -8.78 -8.48 -7.91
C ILE A 288 -10.01 -9.37 -7.67
N ASP A 289 -11.25 -8.83 -7.74
CA ASP A 289 -12.45 -9.66 -7.57
C ASP A 289 -12.56 -10.76 -8.62
N ALA A 290 -12.22 -10.45 -9.87
CA ALA A 290 -12.20 -11.43 -10.96
C ALA A 290 -11.13 -12.51 -10.72
N LEU A 291 -9.96 -12.16 -10.20
CA LEU A 291 -8.90 -13.13 -9.86
C LEU A 291 -9.30 -14.05 -8.70
N VAL A 292 -9.98 -13.51 -7.69
CA VAL A 292 -10.33 -14.26 -6.47
C VAL A 292 -11.61 -15.10 -6.67
N ASN A 293 -12.61 -14.51 -7.32
CA ASN A 293 -13.95 -15.11 -7.45
C ASN A 293 -14.26 -15.65 -8.85
N GLY A 294 -13.33 -15.49 -9.79
CA GLY A 294 -13.40 -16.00 -11.16
C GLY A 294 -13.87 -14.94 -12.18
N ILE A 295 -13.39 -15.08 -13.41
CA ILE A 295 -13.58 -14.13 -14.53
C ILE A 295 -15.05 -13.89 -14.92
N GLU A 296 -15.99 -14.72 -14.47
CA GLU A 296 -17.41 -14.53 -14.77
C GLU A 296 -18.04 -13.42 -13.92
N THR A 297 -17.40 -12.94 -12.84
CA THR A 297 -18.00 -11.93 -11.93
C THR A 297 -18.21 -10.57 -12.58
N HIS A 298 -17.33 -10.17 -13.51
CA HIS A 298 -17.38 -8.87 -14.21
C HIS A 298 -17.19 -9.03 -15.72
N LYS A 299 -17.67 -10.13 -16.29
CA LYS A 299 -17.54 -10.45 -17.71
C LYS A 299 -18.12 -9.38 -18.63
N ASP A 300 -19.21 -8.74 -18.22
CA ASP A 300 -19.83 -7.62 -18.94
C ASP A 300 -18.93 -6.37 -19.02
N LEU A 301 -18.00 -6.21 -18.08
CA LEU A 301 -17.04 -5.10 -18.05
C LEU A 301 -15.65 -5.45 -18.61
N SER A 302 -15.39 -6.73 -18.91
CA SER A 302 -14.07 -7.24 -19.33
C SER A 302 -13.46 -6.45 -20.49
N GLY A 303 -14.23 -6.18 -21.55
CA GLY A 303 -13.77 -5.38 -22.70
C GLY A 303 -13.34 -3.97 -22.32
N LYS A 304 -14.08 -3.31 -21.41
CA LYS A 304 -13.73 -1.97 -20.92
C LYS A 304 -12.50 -1.99 -20.03
N LEU A 305 -12.37 -2.98 -19.15
CA LEU A 305 -11.19 -3.17 -18.29
C LEU A 305 -9.91 -3.38 -19.13
N ILE A 306 -10.00 -4.18 -20.20
CA ILE A 306 -8.88 -4.38 -21.12
C ILE A 306 -8.57 -3.13 -21.96
N GLN A 307 -9.59 -2.39 -22.41
CA GLN A 307 -9.38 -1.12 -23.09
C GLN A 307 -8.63 -0.12 -22.21
N LEU A 308 -9.05 0.05 -20.95
CA LEU A 308 -8.37 0.91 -19.99
C LEU A 308 -6.93 0.45 -19.74
N SER A 309 -6.72 -0.86 -19.60
CA SER A 309 -5.39 -1.43 -19.42
C SER A 309 -4.45 -1.10 -20.58
N ARG A 310 -4.93 -1.16 -21.83
CA ARG A 310 -4.15 -0.76 -23.01
C ARG A 310 -3.81 0.72 -23.00
N PHE A 311 -4.77 1.59 -22.66
CA PHE A 311 -4.50 3.03 -22.52
C PHE A 311 -3.48 3.34 -21.43
N ALA A 312 -3.52 2.65 -20.29
CA ALA A 312 -2.53 2.83 -19.22
C ALA A 312 -1.13 2.42 -19.68
N LEU A 313 -1.02 1.32 -20.44
CA LEU A 313 0.23 0.86 -21.03
C LEU A 313 0.79 1.84 -22.05
N GLU A 314 -0.04 2.32 -22.97
CA GLU A 314 0.34 3.31 -23.98
C GLU A 314 0.79 4.63 -23.32
N ALA A 315 0.05 5.12 -22.33
CA ALA A 315 0.40 6.33 -21.59
C ALA A 315 1.75 6.19 -20.86
N TYR A 316 1.99 5.05 -20.22
CA TYR A 316 3.27 4.75 -19.58
C TYR A 316 4.42 4.67 -20.59
N GLN A 317 4.22 4.03 -21.74
CA GLN A 317 5.23 3.92 -22.79
C GLN A 317 5.54 5.24 -23.49
N ALA A 318 4.54 6.11 -23.63
CA ALA A 318 4.69 7.44 -24.22
C ALA A 318 5.47 8.40 -23.30
N SER A 319 5.25 8.31 -21.99
CA SER A 319 5.96 9.10 -20.99
C SER A 319 6.44 8.23 -19.83
N PRO A 320 7.49 7.42 -20.04
CA PRO A 320 8.06 6.57 -18.99
C PRO A 320 8.92 7.37 -18.01
N LYS A 321 9.22 8.65 -18.33
CA LYS A 321 10.26 9.43 -17.65
C LYS A 321 9.84 9.90 -16.26
N ARG A 322 10.76 9.59 -15.34
CA ARG A 322 11.15 10.19 -14.06
C ARG A 322 10.12 11.11 -13.41
N ALA A 323 9.80 10.77 -12.15
CA ALA A 323 9.50 11.74 -11.13
C ALA A 323 10.60 12.82 -11.12
N GLU A 324 10.44 13.84 -11.97
CA GLU A 324 10.94 15.17 -11.70
C GLU A 324 10.43 15.56 -10.31
N ILE A 325 11.09 16.50 -9.65
CA ILE A 325 10.60 17.01 -8.38
C ILE A 325 9.25 17.65 -8.66
N LEU A 326 8.18 16.86 -8.57
CA LEU A 326 6.83 17.35 -8.71
C LEU A 326 6.65 18.26 -7.50
N GLU A 327 6.49 19.56 -7.78
CA GLU A 327 6.14 20.54 -6.75
C GLU A 327 4.83 20.16 -6.06
N ASP A 328 4.00 19.36 -6.75
CA ASP A 328 2.78 18.75 -6.26
C ASP A 328 2.92 17.22 -6.22
N GLN A 329 3.30 16.68 -5.06
CA GLN A 329 3.54 15.24 -4.83
C GLN A 329 2.25 14.42 -4.63
N SER A 330 1.07 15.01 -4.89
CA SER A 330 -0.23 14.35 -4.80
C SER A 330 -0.63 13.59 -6.09
N GLN A 331 0.25 13.56 -7.10
CA GLN A 331 -0.08 13.14 -8.45
C GLN A 331 -0.04 11.62 -8.64
N PHE A 332 -1.09 11.09 -9.28
CA PHE A 332 -1.23 9.71 -9.67
C PHE A 332 -0.51 9.51 -11.02
N THR A 333 0.66 8.90 -10.99
CA THR A 333 1.56 8.83 -12.16
C THR A 333 1.08 7.83 -13.23
N PRO A 334 1.60 7.88 -14.47
CA PRO A 334 1.37 6.83 -15.46
C PRO A 334 1.75 5.42 -14.95
N LEU A 335 2.78 5.32 -14.10
CA LEU A 335 3.16 4.07 -13.46
C LEU A 335 2.09 3.56 -12.49
N ALA A 336 1.48 4.45 -11.70
CA ALA A 336 0.36 4.09 -10.82
C ALA A 336 -0.85 3.57 -11.62
N HIS A 337 -1.20 4.22 -12.75
CA HIS A 337 -2.28 3.75 -13.63
C HIS A 337 -1.99 2.37 -14.22
N LEU A 338 -0.80 2.18 -14.77
CA LEU A 338 -0.36 0.90 -15.31
C LEU A 338 -0.47 -0.19 -14.25
N ALA A 339 0.08 0.06 -13.06
CA ALA A 339 0.10 -0.91 -11.98
C ALA A 339 -1.31 -1.30 -11.49
N CYS A 340 -2.24 -0.34 -11.39
CA CYS A 340 -3.63 -0.62 -11.04
C CYS A 340 -4.35 -1.54 -12.04
N CYS A 341 -3.92 -1.59 -13.30
CA CYS A 341 -4.54 -2.43 -14.32
C CYS A 341 -4.06 -3.89 -14.29
N ALA A 342 -2.96 -4.19 -13.58
CA ALA A 342 -2.35 -5.52 -13.60
C ALA A 342 -3.30 -6.67 -13.22
N PRO A 343 -4.17 -6.57 -12.19
CA PRO A 343 -5.08 -7.67 -11.87
C PRO A 343 -6.11 -7.94 -12.98
N ALA A 344 -6.61 -6.88 -13.62
CA ALA A 344 -7.55 -7.01 -14.74
C ALA A 344 -6.90 -7.62 -15.98
N VAL A 345 -5.63 -7.29 -16.25
CA VAL A 345 -4.85 -7.87 -17.35
C VAL A 345 -4.61 -9.37 -17.14
N ILE A 346 -4.34 -9.81 -15.91
CA ILE A 346 -4.21 -11.24 -15.62
C ILE A 346 -5.56 -11.96 -15.75
N ALA A 347 -6.64 -11.34 -15.27
CA ALA A 347 -7.96 -11.94 -15.30
C ALA A 347 -8.56 -12.05 -16.70
N TYR A 348 -8.38 -11.03 -17.55
CA TYR A 348 -9.10 -10.88 -18.82
C TYR A 348 -8.20 -10.72 -20.05
N GLY A 349 -6.90 -10.50 -19.85
CA GLY A 349 -5.96 -10.24 -20.94
C GLY A 349 -5.48 -11.51 -21.62
N ASP A 350 -4.97 -11.35 -22.85
CA ASP A 350 -4.22 -12.40 -23.52
C ASP A 350 -2.76 -12.45 -23.01
N SER A 351 -2.05 -13.55 -23.28
CA SER A 351 -0.66 -13.72 -22.84
C SER A 351 0.27 -12.61 -23.36
N ALA A 352 -0.01 -12.05 -24.53
CA ALA A 352 0.78 -10.98 -25.11
C ALA A 352 0.67 -9.67 -24.31
N LEU A 353 -0.55 -9.30 -23.91
CA LEU A 353 -0.79 -8.12 -23.08
C LEU A 353 -0.19 -8.28 -21.70
N VAL A 354 -0.32 -9.47 -21.09
CA VAL A 354 0.29 -9.73 -19.79
C VAL A 354 1.81 -9.62 -19.86
N GLN A 355 2.44 -10.15 -20.90
CA GLN A 355 3.88 -10.03 -21.10
C GLN A 355 4.33 -8.57 -21.30
N GLN A 356 3.55 -7.76 -22.03
CA GLN A 356 3.84 -6.33 -22.19
C GLN A 356 3.79 -5.59 -20.86
N PHE A 357 2.80 -5.89 -20.03
CA PHE A 357 2.68 -5.35 -18.67
C PHE A 357 3.86 -5.76 -17.80
N TRP A 358 4.22 -7.05 -17.79
CA TRP A 358 5.37 -7.54 -17.05
C TRP A 358 6.66 -6.82 -17.47
N ASN A 359 6.93 -6.73 -18.76
CA ASN A 359 8.13 -6.07 -19.29
C ASN A 359 8.17 -4.59 -18.90
N ALA A 360 7.03 -3.88 -19.00
CA ALA A 360 6.94 -2.47 -18.63
C ALA A 360 7.21 -2.25 -17.13
N LEU A 361 6.61 -3.07 -16.27
CA LEU A 361 6.78 -2.98 -14.82
C LEU A 361 8.17 -3.42 -14.36
N GLU A 362 8.79 -4.39 -15.02
CA GLU A 362 10.13 -4.87 -14.70
C GLU A 362 11.17 -3.75 -14.85
N ILE A 363 11.14 -3.05 -15.98
CA ILE A 363 12.11 -1.99 -16.30
C ILE A 363 11.75 -0.62 -15.70
N ALA A 364 10.56 -0.48 -15.10
CA ALA A 364 10.09 0.79 -14.57
C ALA A 364 11.00 1.34 -13.46
N GLU A 365 11.46 2.58 -13.64
CA GLU A 365 12.20 3.30 -12.61
C GLU A 365 11.29 3.64 -11.42
N THR A 366 11.76 3.36 -10.20
CA THR A 366 11.06 3.71 -8.95
C THR A 366 11.73 4.91 -8.28
N SER A 367 10.92 5.75 -7.63
CA SER A 367 11.40 6.97 -7.01
C SER A 367 10.72 7.23 -5.67
N LYS A 368 11.47 7.77 -4.71
CA LYS A 368 10.91 8.29 -3.45
C LYS A 368 10.01 9.53 -3.65
N PHE A 369 10.03 10.11 -4.84
CA PHE A 369 9.17 11.22 -5.27
C PHE A 369 7.92 10.76 -6.03
N ASP A 370 7.82 9.47 -6.36
CA ASP A 370 6.58 8.81 -6.77
C ASP A 370 6.33 7.60 -5.84
N PRO A 371 6.03 7.85 -4.56
CA PRO A 371 5.86 6.78 -3.59
C PRO A 371 4.64 5.90 -3.90
N LEU A 372 3.55 6.49 -4.42
CA LEU A 372 2.35 5.73 -4.76
C LEU A 372 2.58 4.82 -5.97
N GLY A 373 3.12 5.33 -7.08
CA GLY A 373 3.46 4.52 -8.25
C GLY A 373 4.51 3.46 -7.94
N THR A 374 5.52 3.79 -7.11
CA THR A 374 6.51 2.82 -6.62
C THR A 374 5.86 1.70 -5.80
N SER A 375 4.89 2.02 -4.95
CA SER A 375 4.15 1.03 -4.14
C SER A 375 3.22 0.18 -5.01
N LEU A 376 2.43 0.79 -5.87
CA LEU A 376 1.50 0.09 -6.76
C LEU A 376 2.25 -0.81 -7.74
N ARG A 377 3.40 -0.38 -8.27
CA ARG A 377 4.27 -1.23 -9.10
C ARG A 377 4.66 -2.52 -8.38
N LEU A 378 5.06 -2.43 -7.11
CA LEU A 378 5.41 -3.61 -6.31
C LEU A 378 4.19 -4.52 -6.13
N LEU A 379 3.01 -3.96 -5.80
CA LEU A 379 1.76 -4.72 -5.74
C LEU A 379 1.48 -5.45 -7.06
N ALA A 380 1.60 -4.75 -8.19
CA ALA A 380 1.38 -5.29 -9.52
C ALA A 380 2.34 -6.45 -9.85
N LEU A 381 3.64 -6.31 -9.54
CA LEU A 381 4.63 -7.38 -9.70
C LEU A 381 4.30 -8.60 -8.84
N ILE A 382 3.89 -8.40 -7.59
CA ILE A 382 3.48 -9.49 -6.69
C ILE A 382 2.27 -10.24 -7.27
N ILE A 383 1.27 -9.52 -7.76
CA ILE A 383 0.04 -10.12 -8.32
C ILE A 383 0.35 -10.83 -9.66
N LEU A 384 1.09 -10.20 -10.58
CA LEU A 384 1.52 -10.79 -11.86
C LEU A 384 2.36 -12.04 -11.68
N ALA A 385 3.22 -12.07 -10.66
CA ALA A 385 4.02 -13.24 -10.31
C ALA A 385 3.22 -14.35 -9.61
N GLY A 386 1.92 -14.14 -9.33
CA GLY A 386 1.12 -15.09 -8.56
C GLY A 386 1.59 -15.24 -7.12
N LEU A 387 2.24 -14.24 -6.54
CA LEU A 387 2.82 -14.28 -5.18
C LEU A 387 1.91 -13.61 -4.13
N ALA A 388 0.76 -13.08 -4.53
CA ALA A 388 -0.21 -12.45 -3.63
C ALA A 388 -1.08 -13.50 -2.91
N TRP A 389 -0.47 -14.43 -2.18
CA TRP A 389 -1.19 -15.48 -1.43
C TRP A 389 -2.35 -14.96 -0.55
N PRO A 390 -2.32 -13.74 0.06
CA PRO A 390 -3.45 -13.29 0.86
C PRO A 390 -4.74 -13.16 0.05
N LEU A 391 -4.65 -12.94 -1.27
CA LEU A 391 -5.82 -12.87 -2.15
C LEU A 391 -6.50 -14.24 -2.32
N SER A 392 -5.80 -15.35 -2.02
CA SER A 392 -6.37 -16.70 -2.07
C SER A 392 -7.08 -17.12 -0.78
N LEU A 393 -7.20 -16.22 0.19
CA LEU A 393 -7.90 -16.52 1.43
C LEU A 393 -9.36 -16.87 1.14
N SER A 394 -9.79 -18.04 1.62
CA SER A 394 -11.18 -18.46 1.53
C SER A 394 -12.02 -17.80 2.61
N ALA A 395 -13.31 -17.61 2.33
CA ALA A 395 -14.34 -17.13 3.25
C ALA A 395 -14.65 -18.10 4.43
N LYS A 396 -13.72 -18.97 4.83
CA LYS A 396 -13.92 -19.80 6.03
C LYS A 396 -13.73 -18.91 7.27
N PRO A 397 -14.71 -18.84 8.19
CA PRO A 397 -14.57 -18.10 9.44
C PRO A 397 -13.40 -18.67 10.25
N PHE A 398 -12.78 -17.81 11.05
CA PHE A 398 -11.78 -18.23 12.02
C PHE A 398 -12.48 -19.02 13.14
N ASP A 399 -12.10 -20.28 13.35
CA ASP A 399 -12.52 -20.99 14.56
C ASP A 399 -11.87 -20.29 15.75
N SER A 400 -12.65 -19.49 16.48
CA SER A 400 -12.23 -18.80 17.71
C SER A 400 -12.09 -19.79 18.87
N ALA A 401 -11.24 -20.80 18.70
CA ALA A 401 -10.94 -21.81 19.69
C ALA A 401 -9.44 -22.10 19.69
N GLN A 402 -8.67 -21.19 20.30
CA GLN A 402 -7.62 -21.49 21.28
C GLN A 402 -7.14 -20.21 21.96
#